data_AF-A0AAV5SCS1-F1
#
_entry.id   AF-A0AAV5SCS1-F1
#
_cell.length_a   1.000
_cell.length_b   1.000
_cell.length_c   1.000
_cell.angle_alpha   90.00
_cell.angle_beta   90.00
_cell.angle_gamma   90.00
#
_symmetry.space_group_name_H-M   'P 1'
#
loop_
_entity.id
_entity.type
_entity.pdbx_description
1 polymer ?
#
loop_
_entity_poly.entity_id
_entity_poly.type
_entity_poly.pdbx_seq_one_letter_code
_entity_poly.pdbx_strand_id
1 'polypeptide(L)'
;SDLPYIWFFPDIWDTYNASVADFAVADHMGDLWTYFAKNGEIPFPRAAQTMNYFEINEKITLQSSWRAEANKVYNQEFPAYVGEFPPLKMSNKSWKQIRELGAKFYKK
;
A
#
# COMPACT_ATOMS: atom_id res chain seq x y z
N SER A 1 4.62 9.19 -2.00
CA SER A 1 4.11 10.56 -2.17
C SER A 1 2.96 10.87 -1.23
N ASP A 2 2.25 9.89 -0.67
CA ASP A 2 0.88 10.12 -0.15
C ASP A 2 0.81 10.40 1.36
N LEU A 3 1.91 10.16 2.08
CA LEU A 3 2.00 10.37 3.52
C LEU A 3 1.66 11.81 3.97
N PRO A 4 2.08 12.89 3.27
CA PRO A 4 1.70 14.24 3.65
C PRO A 4 0.19 14.47 3.67
N TYR A 5 -0.55 13.88 2.74
CA TYR A 5 -2.00 14.02 2.61
C TYR A 5 -2.76 13.31 3.75
N ILE A 6 -2.26 12.17 4.23
CA ILE A 6 -2.90 11.42 5.33
C ILE A 6 -2.63 12.08 6.70
N TRP A 7 -1.41 12.55 6.91
CA TRP A 7 -0.96 13.06 8.21
C TRP A 7 -1.03 14.58 8.32
N PHE A 8 -1.48 15.26 7.27
CA PHE A 8 -1.64 16.72 7.20
C PHE A 8 -0.42 17.48 7.72
N PHE A 9 0.80 17.04 7.39
CA PHE A 9 2.04 17.62 7.95
C PHE A 9 2.21 19.10 7.53
N PRO A 10 1.89 20.10 8.37
CA PRO A 10 1.73 21.50 7.96
C PRO A 10 2.97 22.05 7.26
N ASP A 11 4.15 21.75 7.81
CA ASP A 11 5.45 22.18 7.31
C ASP A 11 5.73 21.71 5.86
N ILE A 12 5.15 20.59 5.43
CA ILE A 12 5.29 20.05 4.08
C ILE A 12 4.44 20.86 3.08
N TRP A 13 3.25 21.31 3.47
CA TRP A 13 2.36 22.06 2.57
C TRP A 13 2.96 23.41 2.20
N ASP A 14 3.53 24.11 3.17
CA ASP A 14 4.18 25.40 2.94
C ASP A 14 5.49 25.24 2.16
N THR A 15 6.33 24.26 2.54
CA THR A 15 7.63 24.02 1.89
C THR A 15 7.50 23.70 0.40
N TYR A 16 6.44 22.99 0.01
CA TYR A 16 6.24 22.54 -1.37
C TYR A 16 5.18 23.34 -2.14
N ASN A 17 4.73 24.49 -1.61
CA ASN A 17 3.71 25.35 -2.24
C ASN A 17 2.44 24.58 -2.64
N ALA A 18 1.84 23.87 -1.68
CA ALA A 18 0.66 23.07 -1.94
C ALA A 18 -0.49 23.88 -2.54
N SER A 19 -1.13 23.30 -3.55
CA SER A 19 -2.24 23.90 -4.27
C SER A 19 -3.58 23.61 -3.59
N VAL A 20 -4.64 24.29 -4.04
CA VAL A 20 -6.03 23.98 -3.64
C VAL A 20 -6.39 22.53 -3.95
N ALA A 21 -5.88 21.97 -5.05
CA ALA A 21 -6.11 20.57 -5.40
C ALA A 21 -5.44 19.62 -4.40
N ASP A 22 -4.27 19.96 -3.87
CA ASP A 22 -3.59 19.15 -2.87
C ASP A 22 -4.39 19.08 -1.56
N PHE A 23 -4.98 20.20 -1.13
CA PHE A 23 -5.85 20.23 0.04
C PHE A 23 -7.12 19.39 -0.17
N ALA A 24 -7.73 19.45 -1.35
CA ALA A 24 -8.88 18.60 -1.67
C ALA A 24 -8.53 17.10 -1.60
N VAL A 25 -7.36 16.70 -2.12
CA VAL A 25 -6.87 15.32 -1.99
C VAL A 25 -6.67 14.93 -0.52
N ALA A 26 -6.12 15.83 0.29
CA ALA A 26 -5.91 15.61 1.73
C ALA A 26 -7.23 15.36 2.46
N ASP A 27 -8.21 16.23 2.23
CA ASP A 27 -9.55 16.11 2.83
C ASP A 27 -10.19 14.77 2.45
N HIS A 28 -10.16 14.39 1.17
CA HIS A 28 -10.68 13.11 0.70
C HIS A 28 -9.97 11.91 1.33
N MET A 29 -8.64 11.95 1.46
CA MET A 29 -7.88 10.91 2.15
C MET A 29 -8.24 10.84 3.64
N GLY A 30 -8.33 11.98 4.32
CA GLY A 30 -8.70 12.08 5.72
C GLY A 30 -10.11 11.51 5.99
N ASP A 31 -11.08 11.84 5.15
CA ASP A 31 -12.44 11.33 5.25
C ASP A 31 -12.49 9.80 5.08
N LEU A 32 -11.85 9.25 4.04
CA LEU A 32 -11.80 7.80 3.84
C LEU A 32 -11.11 7.07 5.00
N TRP A 33 -9.97 7.58 5.46
CA TRP A 33 -9.21 6.97 6.56
C TRP A 33 -9.96 7.02 7.88
N THR A 34 -10.55 8.17 8.22
CA THR A 34 -11.30 8.31 9.48
C THR A 34 -12.61 7.54 9.43
N TYR A 35 -13.26 7.44 8.28
CA TYR A 35 -14.43 6.58 8.10
C TYR A 35 -14.05 5.11 8.34
N PHE A 36 -12.98 4.64 7.72
CA PHE A 36 -12.47 3.28 7.94
C PHE A 36 -12.13 3.03 9.40
N ALA A 37 -11.42 3.97 10.05
CA ALA A 37 -11.06 3.85 11.46
C ALA A 37 -12.28 3.76 12.39
N LYS A 38 -13.37 4.48 12.07
CA LYS A 38 -14.62 4.47 12.84
C LYS A 38 -15.46 3.21 12.63
N ASN A 39 -15.53 2.71 11.39
CA ASN A 39 -16.50 1.68 11.00
C ASN A 39 -15.87 0.31 10.74
N GLY A 40 -14.53 0.24 10.65
CA GLY A 40 -13.80 -0.99 10.28
C GLY A 40 -13.90 -1.36 8.80
N GLU A 41 -14.69 -0.62 8.02
CA GLU A 41 -14.82 -0.78 6.58
C GLU A 41 -15.18 0.52 5.87
N ILE A 42 -15.01 0.51 4.55
CA ILE A 42 -15.38 1.59 3.64
C ILE A 42 -16.59 1.06 2.84
N PRO A 43 -17.70 1.81 2.67
CA PRO A 43 -18.97 1.30 2.15
C PRO A 43 -18.96 1.21 0.61
N PHE A 44 -17.87 0.71 0.05
CA PHE A 44 -17.64 0.58 -1.38
C PHE A 44 -17.10 -0.83 -1.68
N PRO A 45 -17.25 -1.31 -2.92
CA PRO A 45 -16.74 -2.61 -3.33
C PRO A 45 -15.26 -2.80 -2.97
N ARG A 46 -14.96 -3.88 -2.25
CA ARG A 46 -13.59 -4.28 -1.91
C ARG A 46 -12.81 -4.62 -3.18
N ALA A 47 -11.48 -4.59 -3.10
CA ALA A 47 -10.62 -4.89 -4.26
C ALA A 47 -10.95 -6.24 -4.92
N ALA A 48 -11.00 -7.32 -4.14
CA ALA A 48 -11.37 -8.68 -4.58
C ALA A 48 -10.71 -9.08 -5.92
N GLN A 49 -11.37 -9.92 -6.72
CA GLN A 49 -10.85 -10.35 -8.03
C GLN A 49 -10.86 -9.23 -9.08
N THR A 50 -11.74 -8.24 -8.93
CA THR A 50 -11.87 -7.12 -9.89
C THR A 50 -10.84 -6.01 -9.65
N MET A 51 -10.01 -6.13 -8.61
CA MET A 51 -8.99 -5.17 -8.21
C MET A 51 -9.54 -3.72 -8.15
N ASN A 52 -10.70 -3.56 -7.49
CA ASN A 52 -11.29 -2.25 -7.26
C ASN A 52 -10.37 -1.34 -6.45
N TYR A 53 -10.27 -0.07 -6.83
CA TYR A 53 -9.44 0.92 -6.16
C TYR A 53 -10.10 2.29 -6.23
N PHE A 54 -9.72 3.17 -5.30
CA PHE A 54 -10.07 4.58 -5.37
C PHE A 54 -8.96 5.34 -6.08
N GLU A 55 -9.35 6.14 -7.06
CA GLU A 55 -8.52 7.22 -7.57
C GLU A 55 -8.89 8.49 -6.79
N ILE A 56 -7.93 9.00 -6.01
CA ILE A 56 -8.12 10.13 -5.10
C ILE A 56 -7.38 11.34 -5.69
N ASN A 57 -8.15 12.19 -6.38
CA ASN A 57 -7.70 13.48 -6.91
C ASN A 57 -8.57 14.58 -6.27
N GLU A 58 -8.84 15.69 -6.97
CA GLU A 58 -9.85 16.69 -6.55
C GLU A 58 -11.25 16.08 -6.33
N LYS A 59 -11.49 14.92 -6.93
CA LYS A 59 -12.67 14.08 -6.71
C LYS A 59 -12.22 12.65 -6.46
N ILE A 60 -12.97 11.93 -5.62
CA ILE A 60 -12.82 10.50 -5.43
C ILE A 60 -13.61 9.78 -6.52
N THR A 61 -12.97 8.87 -7.26
CA THR A 61 -13.66 7.97 -8.19
C THR A 61 -13.33 6.51 -7.86
N LEU A 62 -14.33 5.64 -7.96
CA LEU A 62 -14.15 4.20 -7.84
C LEU A 62 -13.82 3.65 -9.22
N GLN A 63 -12.69 2.96 -9.31
CA GLN A 63 -12.18 2.34 -10.53
C GLN A 63 -11.99 0.84 -10.29
N SER A 64 -11.79 0.09 -11.37
CA SER A 64 -11.50 -1.35 -11.33
C SER A 64 -10.29 -1.70 -12.17
N SER A 65 -9.80 -2.94 -12.06
CA SER A 65 -8.70 -3.46 -12.87
C SER A 65 -7.37 -2.71 -12.64
N TRP A 66 -7.06 -2.39 -11.38
CA TRP A 66 -5.81 -1.70 -11.02
C TRP A 66 -4.60 -2.41 -11.64
N ARG A 67 -3.89 -1.69 -12.53
CA ARG A 67 -2.70 -2.19 -13.24
C ARG A 67 -2.89 -3.56 -13.90
N ALA A 68 -4.03 -3.74 -14.60
CA ALA A 68 -4.41 -5.02 -15.23
C ALA A 68 -3.30 -5.69 -16.05
N GLU A 69 -2.58 -4.93 -16.89
CA GLU A 69 -1.51 -5.47 -17.73
C GLU A 69 -0.32 -5.97 -16.90
N ALA A 70 0.11 -5.22 -15.89
CA ALA A 70 1.17 -5.66 -14.99
C ALA A 70 0.75 -6.88 -14.18
N ASN A 71 -0.52 -6.93 -13.74
CA ASN A 71 -1.06 -8.09 -13.05
C ASN A 71 -1.05 -9.34 -13.95
N LYS A 72 -1.46 -9.19 -15.22
CA LYS A 72 -1.41 -10.26 -16.22
C LYS A 72 0.03 -10.75 -16.40
N VAL A 73 0.96 -9.87 -16.72
CA VAL A 73 2.35 -10.24 -16.99
C VAL A 73 3.01 -10.85 -15.74
N TYR A 74 3.00 -10.17 -14.61
CA TYR A 74 3.82 -10.56 -13.46
C TYR A 74 3.18 -11.58 -12.52
N ASN A 75 1.85 -11.59 -12.40
CA ASN A 75 1.16 -12.47 -11.44
C ASN A 75 0.45 -13.66 -12.12
N GLN A 76 0.19 -13.62 -13.43
CA GLN A 76 -0.49 -14.71 -14.15
C GLN A 76 0.46 -15.43 -15.12
N GLU A 77 1.11 -14.68 -16.01
CA GLU A 77 1.94 -15.26 -17.08
C GLU A 77 3.34 -15.63 -16.59
N PHE A 78 4.02 -14.71 -15.89
CA PHE A 78 5.40 -14.92 -15.44
C PHE A 78 5.56 -16.19 -14.58
N PRO A 79 4.70 -16.50 -13.60
CA PRO A 79 4.80 -17.75 -12.84
C PRO A 79 4.68 -19.01 -13.70
N ALA A 80 3.95 -18.96 -14.82
CA ALA A 80 3.87 -20.09 -15.75
C ALA A 80 5.18 -20.32 -16.51
N TYR A 81 5.98 -19.26 -16.73
CA TYR A 81 7.27 -19.34 -17.41
C TYR A 81 8.43 -19.70 -16.49
N VAL A 82 8.45 -19.21 -15.25
CA VAL A 82 9.55 -19.44 -14.30
C VAL A 82 9.27 -20.54 -13.27
N GLY A 83 8.06 -21.12 -13.30
CA GLY A 83 7.52 -21.97 -12.23
C GLY A 83 7.05 -21.13 -11.04
N GLU A 84 6.23 -21.71 -10.14
CA GLU A 84 6.05 -21.10 -8.82
C GLU A 84 7.44 -20.86 -8.23
N PHE A 85 7.76 -19.62 -7.86
CA PHE A 85 9.02 -19.30 -7.19
C PHE A 85 9.25 -20.39 -6.13
N PRO A 86 10.30 -21.24 -6.25
CA PRO A 86 10.48 -22.31 -5.31
C PRO A 86 10.50 -21.65 -3.92
N PRO A 87 9.72 -22.16 -2.94
CA PRO A 87 9.60 -21.50 -1.64
C PRO A 87 11.00 -21.14 -1.19
N LEU A 88 11.25 -19.83 -1.02
CA LEU A 88 12.59 -19.29 -0.82
C LEU A 88 13.22 -20.04 0.35
N LYS A 89 14.08 -21.03 0.06
CA LYS A 89 14.80 -21.74 1.10
C LYS A 89 15.73 -20.73 1.71
N MET A 90 15.42 -20.29 2.93
CA MET A 90 16.34 -19.45 3.69
C MET A 90 17.70 -20.14 3.69
N SER A 91 18.73 -19.42 3.26
CA SER A 91 20.09 -19.94 3.30
C SER A 91 20.47 -20.25 4.75
N ASN A 92 21.35 -21.24 4.95
CA ASN A 92 21.90 -21.52 6.27
C ASN A 92 22.55 -20.28 6.92
N LYS A 93 23.08 -19.36 6.09
CA LYS A 93 23.63 -18.07 6.54
C LYS A 93 22.54 -17.15 7.10
N SER A 94 21.41 -17.03 6.41
CA SER A 94 20.25 -16.23 6.87
C SER A 94 19.68 -16.78 8.17
N TRP A 95 19.57 -18.12 8.29
CA TRP A 95 19.16 -18.77 9.53
C TRP A 95 20.10 -18.51 10.71
N LYS A 96 21.42 -18.57 10.46
CA LYS A 96 22.43 -18.26 11.47
C LYS A 96 22.32 -16.81 11.95
N GLN A 97 22.18 -15.86 11.03
CA GLN A 97 22.03 -14.44 11.36
C GLN A 97 20.76 -14.15 12.18
N ILE A 98 19.62 -14.75 11.82
CA ILE A 98 18.37 -14.60 12.59
C ILE A 98 18.52 -15.16 14.00
N ARG A 99 19.15 -16.33 14.16
CA ARG A 99 19.40 -16.92 15.49
C ARG A 99 20.35 -16.08 16.32
N GLU A 100 21.44 -15.57 15.73
CA GLU A 100 22.39 -14.69 16.42
C GLU A 100 21.74 -13.37 16.86
N LEU A 101 20.91 -12.77 16.00
CA LEU A 101 20.12 -11.59 16.35
C LEU A 101 19.14 -11.91 17.48
N GLY A 102 18.36 -12.98 17.37
CA GLY A 102 17.43 -13.41 18.41
C GLY A 102 18.14 -13.66 19.75
N ALA A 103 19.30 -14.29 19.74
CA ALA A 103 20.10 -14.54 20.95
C ALA A 103 20.64 -13.25 21.60
N LYS A 104 20.86 -12.16 20.83
CA LYS A 104 21.21 -10.85 21.39
C LYS A 104 20.05 -10.23 22.17
N PHE A 105 18.80 -10.51 21.78
CA PHE A 105 17.61 -9.97 22.45
C PHE A 105 17.02 -10.89 23.53
N TYR A 106 17.34 -12.20 23.49
CA TYR A 106 16.84 -13.19 24.47
C TYR A 106 17.76 -13.45 25.67
N LYS A 107 18.91 -12.77 25.79
CA LYS A 107 19.70 -12.79 27.03
C LYS A 107 19.04 -11.91 28.09
N LYS A 108 18.09 -12.49 28.84
CA LYS A 108 17.87 -12.18 30.25
C LYS A 108 18.77 -13.07 31.11
#